data_AF-A0A1F8EDC9-F1
#
_entry.id   AF-A0A1F8EDC9-F1
#
_cell.length_a   1.000
_cell.length_b   1.000
_cell.length_c   1.000
_cell.angle_alpha   90.00
_cell.angle_beta   90.00
_cell.angle_gamma   90.00
#
_symmetry.space_group_name_H-M   'P 1'
#
loop_
_entity.id
_entity.type
_entity.pdbx_description
1 polymer ?
#
loop_
_entity_poly.entity_id
_entity_poly.type
_entity_poly.pdbx_seq_one_letter_code
_entity_poly.pdbx_strand_id
1 'polypeptide(L)'
;MDFWAIIQSKPVLIGLHLGFAIVGIDAFLWLMGKLKGDGGSHKSMVVTATIGVAAFVASWIAGGYYYVVYYGALVKSVIQKGLAPWAHNIIMETKEHIFLFVVPVAMTVLFITLLDKKEMEQLKIRRLAWLLSGAVAVIGLLIGALGFIISAAARWG
;
A
#
# COMPACT_ATOMS: atom_id res chain seq x y z
N MET A 1 7.91 -30.26 0.53
CA MET A 1 8.13 -28.90 0.00
C MET A 1 8.86 -28.12 1.07
N ASP A 2 9.95 -27.44 0.72
CA ASP A 2 10.67 -26.59 1.66
C ASP A 2 9.82 -25.37 2.04
N PHE A 3 9.94 -24.89 3.28
CA PHE A 3 9.24 -23.73 3.81
C PHE A 3 9.41 -22.50 2.91
N TRP A 4 10.62 -22.30 2.38
CA TRP A 4 10.92 -21.22 1.45
C TRP A 4 10.12 -21.30 0.15
N ALA A 5 9.92 -22.51 -0.38
CA ALA A 5 9.13 -22.74 -1.58
C ALA A 5 7.65 -22.41 -1.37
N ILE A 6 7.13 -22.62 -0.15
CA ILE A 6 5.73 -22.30 0.20
C ILE A 6 5.56 -20.78 0.23
N ILE A 7 6.43 -20.05 0.93
CA ILE A 7 6.35 -18.58 1.05
C ILE A 7 6.49 -17.89 -0.31
N GLN A 8 7.33 -18.43 -1.20
CA GLN A 8 7.54 -17.87 -2.54
C GLN A 8 6.50 -18.32 -3.57
N SER A 9 5.52 -19.15 -3.17
CA SER A 9 4.47 -19.57 -4.09
C SER A 9 3.56 -18.40 -4.46
N LYS A 10 3.07 -18.39 -5.72
CA LYS A 10 2.21 -17.33 -6.26
C LYS A 10 1.02 -16.97 -5.35
N PRO A 11 0.16 -17.92 -4.91
CA PRO A 11 -1.01 -17.57 -4.10
C PRO A 11 -0.61 -16.97 -2.75
N VAL A 12 0.49 -17.45 -2.15
CA VAL A 12 0.97 -16.94 -0.87
C VAL A 12 1.51 -15.52 -1.03
N LEU A 13 2.32 -15.23 -2.05
CA LEU A 13 2.81 -13.87 -2.30
C LEU A 13 1.69 -12.86 -2.57
N ILE A 14 0.68 -13.25 -3.37
CA ILE A 14 -0.51 -12.42 -3.61
C ILE A 14 -1.26 -12.17 -2.29
N GLY A 15 -1.43 -13.23 -1.48
CA GLY A 15 -2.07 -13.14 -0.17
C GLY A 15 -1.31 -12.25 0.81
N LEU A 16 0.02 -12.37 0.88
CA LEU A 16 0.87 -11.52 1.70
C LEU A 16 0.81 -10.07 1.25
N HIS A 17 0.94 -9.82 -0.06
CA HIS A 17 0.83 -8.48 -0.63
C HIS A 17 -0.50 -7.80 -0.25
N LEU A 18 -1.62 -8.49 -0.46
CA LEU A 18 -2.95 -7.96 -0.15
C LEU A 18 -3.18 -7.83 1.37
N GLY A 19 -2.83 -8.86 2.15
CA GLY A 19 -3.04 -8.89 3.59
C GLY A 19 -2.28 -7.76 4.29
N PHE A 20 -1.00 -7.56 3.94
CA PHE A 20 -0.22 -6.45 4.48
C PHE A 20 -0.71 -5.09 3.97
N ALA A 21 -1.20 -4.98 2.72
CA ALA A 21 -1.80 -3.74 2.24
C ALA A 21 -3.03 -3.35 3.07
N ILE A 22 -3.91 -4.30 3.40
CA ILE A 22 -5.09 -4.07 4.25
C ILE A 22 -4.67 -3.57 5.64
N VAL A 23 -3.70 -4.25 6.27
CA VAL A 23 -3.17 -3.81 7.58
C VAL A 23 -2.61 -2.39 7.50
N GLY A 24 -1.89 -2.05 6.42
CA GLY A 24 -1.40 -0.70 6.16
C GLY A 24 -2.53 0.32 6.06
N ILE A 25 -3.52 0.06 5.21
CA ILE A 25 -4.69 0.92 5.00
C ILE A 25 -5.42 1.17 6.32
N ASP A 26 -5.74 0.10 7.06
CA ASP A 26 -6.47 0.19 8.33
C ASP A 26 -5.68 0.98 9.38
N ALA A 27 -4.37 0.75 9.48
CA ALA A 27 -3.50 1.51 10.37
C ALA A 27 -3.51 3.02 10.03
N PHE A 28 -3.46 3.39 8.75
CA PHE A 28 -3.48 4.79 8.32
C PHE A 28 -4.85 5.47 8.45
N LEU A 29 -5.96 4.71 8.31
CA LEU A 29 -7.30 5.20 8.65
C LEU A 29 -7.45 5.43 10.15
N TRP A 30 -6.94 4.50 10.97
CA TRP A 30 -6.94 4.62 12.43
C TRP A 30 -6.08 5.82 12.88
N LEU A 31 -4.90 5.99 12.29
CA LEU A 31 -4.01 7.12 12.54
C LEU A 31 -4.65 8.45 12.16
N MET A 32 -5.36 8.51 11.02
CA MET A 32 -6.12 9.70 10.63
C MET A 32 -7.12 10.10 11.71
N GLY A 33 -7.85 9.13 12.28
CA GLY A 33 -8.77 9.36 13.40
C GLY A 33 -8.06 9.93 14.63
N LYS A 34 -6.89 9.39 14.99
CA LYS A 34 -6.07 9.88 16.11
C LYS A 34 -5.54 11.28 15.90
N LEU A 35 -5.09 11.62 14.69
CA LEU A 35 -4.55 12.95 14.37
C LEU A 35 -5.64 14.03 14.28
N LYS A 36 -6.82 13.66 13.76
CA LYS A 36 -7.98 14.56 13.67
C LYS A 36 -8.64 14.80 15.03
N GLY A 37 -8.73 13.77 15.87
CA GLY A 37 -9.23 13.88 17.24
C GLY A 37 -8.13 14.20 18.26
N ASP A 38 -8.52 14.22 19.54
CA ASP A 38 -7.59 14.28 20.68
C ASP A 38 -7.46 12.90 21.39
N GLY A 39 -7.91 11.83 20.73
CA GLY A 39 -8.12 10.53 21.38
C GLY A 39 -6.89 9.62 21.51
N GLY A 40 -5.71 10.01 21.01
CA GLY A 40 -4.51 9.16 21.00
C GLY A 40 -3.33 9.79 21.74
N SER A 41 -2.65 9.01 22.60
CA SER A 41 -1.34 9.41 23.12
C SER A 41 -0.31 9.49 21.99
N HIS A 42 0.71 10.34 22.15
CA HIS A 42 1.81 10.47 21.18
C HIS A 42 2.45 9.13 20.82
N LYS A 43 2.80 8.32 21.84
CA LYS A 43 3.30 6.95 21.67
C LYS A 43 2.36 6.08 20.82
N SER A 44 1.05 6.18 21.06
CA SER A 44 0.05 5.40 20.33
C SER A 44 -0.05 5.81 18.85
N MET A 45 0.17 7.09 18.52
CA MET A 45 0.24 7.56 17.13
C MET A 45 1.48 7.03 16.42
N VAL A 46 2.66 7.16 17.04
CA VAL A 46 3.94 6.66 16.49
C VAL A 46 3.89 5.16 16.24
N VAL A 47 3.36 4.38 17.19
CA VAL A 47 3.23 2.91 17.03
C VAL A 47 2.30 2.57 15.87
N THR A 48 1.13 3.23 15.76
CA THR A 48 0.21 2.99 14.64
C THR A 48 0.84 3.35 13.31
N ALA A 49 1.52 4.49 13.21
CA ALA A 49 2.23 4.89 11.98
C ALA A 49 3.33 3.88 11.61
N THR A 50 4.09 3.41 12.60
CA THR A 50 5.16 2.41 12.41
C THR A 50 4.60 1.09 11.89
N ILE A 51 3.49 0.60 12.47
CA ILE A 51 2.80 -0.61 11.99
C ILE A 51 2.35 -0.43 10.55
N GLY A 52 1.71 0.71 10.23
CA GLY A 52 1.23 0.98 8.88
C GLY A 52 2.35 1.03 7.84
N VAL A 53 3.45 1.71 8.16
CA VAL A 53 4.67 1.76 7.32
C VAL A 53 5.25 0.37 7.13
N ALA A 54 5.46 -0.38 8.21
CA ALA A 54 6.03 -1.73 8.13
C ALA A 54 5.16 -2.67 7.29
N ALA A 55 3.83 -2.55 7.42
CA ALA A 55 2.88 -3.29 6.61
C ALA A 55 2.97 -2.91 5.13
N PHE A 56 3.01 -1.62 4.79
CA PHE A 56 3.19 -1.23 3.38
C PHE A 56 4.55 -1.65 2.81
N VAL A 57 5.62 -1.61 3.59
CA VAL A 57 6.93 -2.14 3.17
C VAL A 57 6.85 -3.64 2.89
N ALA A 58 6.24 -4.42 3.78
CA ALA A 58 6.07 -5.86 3.59
C ALA A 58 5.19 -6.17 2.36
N SER A 59 4.10 -5.43 2.17
CA SER A 59 3.26 -5.50 0.97
C SER A 59 4.04 -5.16 -0.29
N TRP A 60 4.89 -4.13 -0.23
CA TRP A 60 5.75 -3.68 -1.32
C TRP A 60 6.75 -4.75 -1.74
N ILE A 61 7.42 -5.38 -0.78
CA ILE A 61 8.36 -6.47 -1.03
C ILE A 61 7.65 -7.68 -1.66
N ALA A 62 6.53 -8.12 -1.08
CA ALA A 62 5.78 -9.27 -1.60
C ALA A 62 5.23 -9.03 -3.01
N GLY A 63 4.64 -7.84 -3.25
CA GLY A 63 4.12 -7.44 -4.54
C GLY A 63 5.21 -7.25 -5.60
N GLY A 64 6.32 -6.62 -5.23
CA GLY A 64 7.48 -6.41 -6.09
C GLY A 64 8.15 -7.71 -6.50
N TYR A 65 8.34 -8.64 -5.55
CA TYR A 65 8.87 -9.97 -5.86
C TYR A 65 7.93 -10.73 -6.81
N TYR A 66 6.62 -10.73 -6.53
CA TYR A 66 5.65 -11.35 -7.42
C TYR A 66 5.69 -10.75 -8.83
N TYR A 67 5.82 -9.42 -8.92
CA TYR A 67 5.88 -8.71 -10.19
C TYR A 67 7.09 -9.14 -11.04
N VAL A 68 8.29 -9.12 -10.46
CA VAL A 68 9.52 -9.45 -11.16
C VAL A 68 9.56 -10.94 -11.57
N VAL A 69 9.14 -11.84 -10.68
CA VAL A 69 9.34 -13.28 -10.87
C VAL A 69 8.22 -13.93 -11.69
N TYR A 70 6.97 -13.51 -11.49
CA TYR A 70 5.81 -14.21 -12.05
C TYR A 70 5.00 -13.38 -13.04
N TYR A 71 4.79 -12.09 -12.77
CA TYR A 71 3.84 -11.28 -13.52
C TYR A 71 4.22 -11.15 -15.00
N GLY A 72 5.47 -10.79 -15.29
CA GLY A 72 5.94 -10.56 -16.66
C GLY A 72 5.83 -11.81 -17.55
N ALA A 73 6.20 -12.98 -17.03
CA ALA A 73 6.18 -14.22 -17.80
C ALA A 73 4.77 -14.79 -18.00
N LEU A 74 3.88 -14.62 -17.01
CA LEU A 74 2.65 -15.41 -16.95
C LEU A 74 1.37 -14.60 -17.12
N VAL A 75 1.38 -13.31 -16.75
CA VAL A 75 0.16 -12.49 -16.69
C VAL A 75 0.18 -11.41 -17.77
N LYS A 76 1.32 -10.75 -17.98
CA LYS A 76 1.46 -9.68 -18.98
C LYS A 76 1.04 -10.14 -20.38
N SER A 77 1.59 -11.27 -20.85
CA SER A 77 1.34 -11.80 -22.19
C SER A 77 -0.13 -12.18 -22.41
N VAL A 78 -0.79 -12.74 -21.38
CA VAL A 78 -2.22 -13.08 -21.40
C VAL A 78 -3.06 -11.82 -21.59
N ILE A 79 -2.84 -10.79 -20.77
CA ILE A 79 -3.60 -9.53 -20.86
C ILE A 79 -3.37 -8.83 -22.21
N GLN A 80 -2.11 -8.78 -22.68
CA GLN A 80 -1.78 -8.09 -23.93
C GLN A 80 -2.35 -8.76 -25.18
N LYS A 81 -2.51 -10.09 -25.18
CA LYS A 81 -3.13 -10.85 -26.28
C LYS A 81 -4.64 -11.00 -26.12
N GLY A 82 -5.16 -10.71 -24.93
CA GLY A 82 -6.58 -10.83 -24.60
C GLY A 82 -7.42 -9.64 -25.06
N LEU A 83 -8.66 -9.61 -24.59
CA LEU A 83 -9.68 -8.62 -24.98
C LEU A 83 -9.44 -7.21 -24.41
N ALA A 84 -8.55 -7.06 -23.41
CA ALA A 84 -8.31 -5.80 -22.71
C ALA A 84 -6.80 -5.45 -22.56
N PRO A 85 -6.03 -5.25 -23.65
CA PRO A 85 -4.61 -4.92 -23.57
C PRO A 85 -4.33 -3.60 -22.83
N TRP A 86 -5.29 -2.66 -22.86
CA TRP A 86 -5.22 -1.38 -22.14
C TRP A 86 -5.09 -1.56 -20.62
N ALA A 87 -5.56 -2.69 -20.07
CA ALA A 87 -5.43 -2.97 -18.64
C ALA A 87 -3.96 -3.15 -18.24
N HIS A 88 -3.11 -3.67 -19.13
CA HIS A 88 -1.67 -3.63 -18.90
C HIS A 88 -1.11 -2.25 -19.22
N ASN A 89 -1.34 -1.74 -20.42
CA ASN A 89 -0.65 -0.55 -20.92
C ASN A 89 -0.95 0.74 -20.12
N ILE A 90 -2.10 0.81 -19.43
CA ILE A 90 -2.51 1.98 -18.65
C ILE A 90 -2.62 1.63 -17.16
N ILE A 91 -3.45 0.64 -16.81
CA ILE A 91 -3.80 0.38 -15.40
C ILE A 91 -2.63 -0.22 -14.62
N MET A 92 -1.91 -1.20 -15.16
CA MET A 92 -0.70 -1.73 -14.51
C MET A 92 0.37 -0.67 -14.35
N GLU A 93 0.72 0.01 -15.44
CA GLU A 93 1.77 1.03 -15.42
C GLU A 93 1.44 2.11 -14.39
N THR A 94 0.20 2.61 -14.38
CA THR A 94 -0.25 3.59 -13.38
C THR A 94 -0.16 3.04 -11.96
N LYS A 95 -0.64 1.81 -11.74
CA LYS A 95 -0.60 1.16 -10.43
C LYS A 95 0.84 1.02 -9.93
N GLU A 96 1.77 0.58 -10.77
CA GLU A 96 3.16 0.37 -10.39
C GLU A 96 3.83 1.67 -9.97
N HIS A 97 3.66 2.74 -10.74
CA HIS A 97 4.23 4.04 -10.39
C HIS A 97 3.66 4.58 -9.08
N ILE A 98 2.33 4.54 -8.89
CA ILE A 98 1.70 4.96 -7.63
C ILE A 98 2.18 4.08 -6.46
N PHE A 99 2.30 2.78 -6.68
CA PHE A 99 2.76 1.82 -5.67
C PHE A 99 4.19 2.08 -5.20
N LEU A 100 5.09 2.55 -6.07
CA LEU A 100 6.45 2.95 -5.69
C LEU A 100 6.46 4.12 -4.69
N PHE A 101 5.48 5.01 -4.74
CA PHE A 101 5.43 6.19 -3.89
C PHE A 101 4.66 5.98 -2.57
N VAL A 102 3.93 4.88 -2.40
CA VAL A 102 3.13 4.66 -1.17
C VAL A 102 4.00 4.61 0.09
N VAL A 103 5.18 3.96 0.01
CA VAL A 103 6.11 3.83 1.15
C VAL A 103 6.74 5.18 1.52
N PRO A 104 7.34 5.96 0.61
CA PRO A 104 7.84 7.31 0.93
C PRO A 104 6.79 8.25 1.54
N VAL A 105 5.56 8.22 1.05
CA VAL A 105 4.48 9.06 1.59
C VAL A 105 4.06 8.58 2.98
N ALA A 106 3.95 7.27 3.20
CA ALA A 106 3.69 6.68 4.52
C ALA A 106 4.80 7.03 5.53
N MET A 107 6.07 6.98 5.12
CA MET A 107 7.22 7.39 5.94
C MET A 107 7.15 8.87 6.33
N THR A 108 6.72 9.74 5.42
CA THR A 108 6.51 11.17 5.71
C THR A 108 5.52 11.36 6.85
N VAL A 109 4.39 10.64 6.83
CA VAL A 109 3.40 10.68 7.91
C VAL A 109 3.99 10.15 9.23
N LEU A 110 4.76 9.06 9.19
CA LEU A 110 5.47 8.55 10.37
C LEU A 110 6.40 9.62 10.97
N PHE A 111 7.23 10.27 10.16
CA PHE A 111 8.12 11.32 10.64
C PHE A 111 7.37 12.51 11.24
N ILE A 112 6.25 12.90 10.65
CA ILE A 112 5.37 13.91 11.24
C ILE A 112 4.89 13.46 12.62
N THR A 113 4.47 12.20 12.79
CA THR A 113 4.00 11.68 14.09
C THR A 113 5.05 11.62 15.19
N LEU A 114 6.34 11.72 14.85
CA LEU A 114 7.42 11.81 15.84
C LEU A 114 7.43 13.16 16.56
N LEU A 115 6.89 14.21 15.93
CA LEU A 115 6.71 15.52 16.55
C LEU A 115 5.66 15.44 17.65
N ASP A 116 5.87 16.19 18.72
CA ASP A 116 4.88 16.28 19.79
C ASP A 116 3.69 17.17 19.38
N LYS A 117 2.62 17.16 20.19
CA LYS A 117 1.42 17.93 19.89
C LYS A 117 1.71 19.44 19.85
N LYS A 118 2.61 19.96 20.69
CA LYS A 118 2.93 21.39 20.73
C LYS A 118 3.66 21.83 19.47
N GLU A 119 4.64 21.04 19.02
CA GLU A 119 5.40 21.27 17.79
C GLU A 119 4.48 21.24 16.56
N MET A 120 3.58 20.27 16.47
CA MET A 120 2.62 20.18 15.37
C MET A 120 1.68 21.40 15.28
N GLU A 121 1.24 21.92 16.42
CA GLU A 121 0.38 23.11 16.49
C GLU A 121 1.18 24.38 16.17
N GLN A 122 2.41 24.51 16.68
CA GLN A 122 3.31 25.63 16.37
C GLN A 122 3.63 25.71 14.87
N LEU A 123 3.90 24.57 14.24
CA LEU A 123 4.18 24.47 12.80
C LEU A 123 2.89 24.51 11.95
N LYS A 124 1.70 24.46 12.56
CA LYS A 124 0.39 24.43 11.88
C LYS A 124 0.23 23.26 10.89
N ILE A 125 0.94 22.16 11.13
CA ILE A 125 0.97 20.99 10.23
C ILE A 125 -0.03 19.90 10.61
N ARG A 126 -0.68 19.98 11.78
CA ARG A 126 -1.61 18.95 12.26
C ARG A 126 -2.71 18.63 11.24
N ARG A 127 -3.27 19.66 10.59
CA ARG A 127 -4.30 19.48 9.55
C ARG A 127 -3.77 18.70 8.35
N LEU A 128 -2.57 19.06 7.91
CA LEU A 128 -1.91 18.39 6.79
C LEU A 128 -1.57 16.95 7.15
N ALA A 129 -1.16 16.68 8.40
CA ALA A 129 -0.83 15.35 8.89
C ALA A 129 -2.00 14.36 8.77
N TRP A 130 -3.19 14.73 9.25
CA TRP A 130 -4.34 13.82 9.15
C TRP A 130 -4.87 13.70 7.71
N LEU A 131 -4.80 14.77 6.90
CA LEU A 131 -5.14 14.69 5.47
C LEU A 131 -4.20 13.76 4.72
N LEU A 132 -2.89 13.85 4.99
CA LEU A 132 -1.88 13.00 4.37
C LEU A 132 -2.04 11.54 4.81
N SER A 133 -2.33 11.30 6.09
CA SER A 133 -2.67 9.96 6.61
C SER A 133 -3.88 9.35 5.87
N GLY A 134 -4.94 10.13 5.68
CA GLY A 134 -6.11 9.70 4.90
C GLY A 134 -5.77 9.46 3.42
N ALA A 135 -4.97 10.32 2.81
CA ALA A 135 -4.54 10.16 1.42
C ALA A 135 -3.75 8.87 1.20
N VAL A 136 -2.85 8.50 2.13
CA VAL A 136 -2.12 7.22 2.10
C VAL A 136 -3.08 6.03 2.08
N ALA A 137 -4.10 6.03 2.94
CA ALA A 137 -5.10 4.97 2.96
C ALA A 137 -5.90 4.89 1.65
N VAL A 138 -6.33 6.04 1.12
CA VAL A 138 -7.04 6.12 -0.17
C VAL A 138 -6.17 5.61 -1.32
N ILE A 139 -4.89 5.98 -1.36
CA ILE A 139 -3.94 5.48 -2.35
C ILE A 139 -3.82 3.95 -2.26
N GLY A 140 -3.72 3.39 -1.05
CA GLY A 140 -3.69 1.94 -0.84
C GLY A 140 -4.95 1.25 -1.39
N LEU A 141 -6.13 1.80 -1.14
CA LEU A 141 -7.39 1.29 -1.70
C LEU A 141 -7.43 1.38 -3.23
N LEU A 142 -6.95 2.48 -3.82
CA LEU A 142 -6.86 2.65 -5.27
C LEU A 142 -5.93 1.62 -5.90
N ILE A 143 -4.76 1.37 -5.31
CA ILE A 143 -3.83 0.32 -5.77
C ILE A 143 -4.52 -1.05 -5.79
N GLY A 144 -5.28 -1.37 -4.73
CA GLY A 144 -6.07 -2.60 -4.65
C GLY A 144 -7.14 -2.69 -5.75
N ALA A 145 -7.89 -1.61 -5.98
CA ALA A 145 -8.91 -1.54 -7.03
C ALA A 145 -8.30 -1.72 -8.43
N LEU A 146 -7.18 -1.06 -8.72
CA LEU A 146 -6.44 -1.25 -9.98
C LEU A 146 -5.99 -2.71 -10.10
N GLY A 147 -5.45 -3.31 -9.03
CA GLY A 147 -5.06 -4.72 -8.97
C GLY A 147 -6.21 -5.69 -9.30
N PHE A 148 -7.44 -5.37 -8.86
CA PHE A 148 -8.63 -6.13 -9.23
C PHE A 148 -8.92 -6.06 -10.74
N ILE A 149 -8.88 -4.85 -11.33
CA ILE A 149 -9.10 -4.66 -12.78
C ILE A 149 -8.13 -5.51 -13.60
N ILE A 150 -6.85 -5.51 -13.22
CA ILE A 150 -5.80 -6.30 -13.86
C ILE A 150 -6.11 -7.80 -13.76
N SER A 151 -6.50 -8.25 -12.56
CA SER A 151 -6.83 -9.65 -12.32
C SER A 151 -8.06 -10.09 -13.10
N ALA A 152 -9.04 -9.21 -13.30
CA ALA A 152 -10.20 -9.45 -14.14
C ALA A 152 -9.81 -9.55 -15.63
N ALA A 153 -8.98 -8.61 -16.12
CA ALA A 153 -8.48 -8.63 -17.49
C ALA A 153 -7.71 -9.92 -17.82
N ALA A 154 -6.92 -10.43 -16.87
CA ALA A 154 -6.20 -11.70 -17.03
C ALA A 154 -7.11 -12.95 -17.06
N ARG A 155 -8.36 -12.86 -16.60
CA ARG A 155 -9.34 -13.97 -16.63
C ARG A 155 -10.27 -13.93 -17.84
N TRP A 156 -10.43 -12.75 -18.44
CA TRP A 156 -11.29 -12.55 -19.61
C TRP A 156 -10.53 -12.63 -20.94
N GLY A 157 -9.20 -12.48 -20.91
CA GLY A 157 -8.31 -12.73 -22.05
C GLY A 157 -7.89 -14.19 -22.14
#